data_AF-A0A1E7FKT7-F1
#
_entry.id   AF-A0A1E7FKT7-F1
#
_cell.length_a   1.000
_cell.length_b   1.000
_cell.length_c   1.000
_cell.angle_alpha   90.00
_cell.angle_beta   90.00
_cell.angle_gamma   90.00
#
_symmetry.space_group_name_H-M   'P 1'
#
loop_
_entity.id
_entity.type
_entity.pdbx_description
1 polymer ?
#
loop_
_entity_poly.entity_id
_entity_poly.type
_entity_poly.pdbx_seq_one_letter_code
_entity_poly.pdbx_strand_id
1 'polypeptide(L)'
;MSSSIATTNAPTWETQKENAAPLERGRNVATLGVRQPDVKDLKKKITHYDTLIRPSENPDVTEMEGDPLGNWLSYIKFYQNTFPANTRESFLIMERCVRALVKMKQYSNDDRFVSVCAKYADKTKEPGAIFKYLHQQKIGSRAAIFWIAWAFVAEKDNDFPFAEQIFKKGLSKKAEPQQMLKLRHKQFQRRMSRHWLNSSETNDQLND
;
A
#
# COMPACT_ATOMS: atom_id res chain seq x y z
N MET A 1 37.88 -18.11 48.77
CA MET A 1 37.82 -19.01 47.59
C MET A 1 36.43 -19.64 47.62
N SER A 2 35.50 -19.43 46.70
CA SER A 2 35.49 -18.79 45.39
C SER A 2 34.06 -18.33 45.06
N SER A 3 33.96 -17.28 44.24
CA SER A 3 32.74 -16.55 43.86
C SER A 3 31.65 -17.38 43.18
N SER A 4 30.40 -17.10 43.55
CA SER A 4 29.20 -17.43 42.75
C SER A 4 29.07 -16.43 41.59
N ILE A 5 29.10 -16.93 40.36
CA ILE A 5 28.85 -16.14 39.14
C ILE A 5 27.33 -16.06 38.94
N ALA A 6 26.76 -14.86 39.08
CA ALA A 6 25.37 -14.59 38.72
C ALA A 6 25.24 -14.58 37.20
N THR A 7 24.53 -15.56 36.64
CA THR A 7 24.12 -15.56 35.23
C THR A 7 23.03 -14.50 35.05
N THR A 8 23.39 -13.35 34.51
CA THR A 8 22.43 -12.31 34.10
C THR A 8 21.61 -12.85 32.93
N ASN A 9 20.38 -13.30 33.19
CA ASN A 9 19.39 -13.54 32.15
C ASN A 9 19.00 -12.19 31.53
N ALA A 10 19.61 -11.87 30.39
CA ALA A 10 19.18 -10.79 29.53
C ALA A 10 17.68 -10.98 29.20
N PRO A 11 16.82 -9.97 29.40
CA PRO A 11 15.40 -10.10 29.11
C PRO A 11 15.20 -10.30 27.60
N THR A 12 14.23 -11.14 27.23
CA THR A 12 13.89 -11.55 25.85
C THR A 12 13.60 -10.40 24.87
N TRP A 13 13.48 -9.15 25.35
CA TRP A 13 13.33 -7.97 24.50
C TRP A 13 14.63 -7.58 23.79
N GLU A 14 15.82 -7.93 24.31
CA GLU A 14 17.10 -7.64 23.66
C GLU A 14 17.29 -8.44 22.37
N THR A 15 16.79 -9.68 22.34
CA THR A 15 16.87 -10.58 21.18
C THR A 15 15.87 -10.26 20.07
N GLN A 16 14.90 -9.38 20.34
CA GLN A 16 13.83 -9.04 19.39
C GLN A 16 14.00 -7.66 18.74
N LYS A 17 15.06 -6.93 19.10
CA LYS A 17 15.35 -5.60 18.52
C LYS A 17 15.74 -5.66 17.04
N GLU A 18 16.41 -6.73 16.60
CA GLU A 18 16.91 -6.84 15.22
C GLU A 18 15.82 -7.14 14.17
N ASN A 19 14.64 -7.63 14.57
CA ASN A 19 13.57 -8.02 13.65
C ASN A 19 12.48 -6.95 13.44
N ALA A 20 12.65 -5.75 14.00
CA ALA A 20 11.66 -4.69 13.90
C ALA A 20 12.08 -3.65 12.85
N ALA A 21 11.49 -3.71 11.66
CA ALA A 21 11.52 -2.56 10.75
C ALA A 21 10.87 -1.34 11.43
N PRO A 22 11.43 -0.13 11.32
CA PRO A 22 10.85 1.07 11.91
C PRO A 22 9.48 1.38 11.28
N LEU A 23 8.48 1.68 12.10
CA LEU A 23 7.15 2.12 11.68
C LEU A 23 6.82 3.45 12.38
N GLU A 24 6.32 4.44 11.64
CA GLU A 24 5.97 5.79 12.15
C GLU A 24 4.74 5.83 13.09
N ARG A 25 4.14 4.68 13.42
CA ARG A 25 3.04 4.60 14.38
C ARG A 25 3.30 3.42 15.33
N GLY A 26 3.48 3.74 16.61
CA GLY A 26 3.83 2.79 17.67
C GLY A 26 2.89 1.58 17.77
N ARG A 27 3.44 0.45 18.23
CA ARG A 27 2.69 -0.81 18.44
C ARG A 27 1.76 -0.71 19.65
N ASN A 28 0.62 -1.40 19.59
CA ASN A 28 -0.22 -1.64 20.75
C ASN A 28 0.46 -2.71 21.64
N VAL A 29 0.80 -2.35 22.87
CA VAL A 29 1.58 -3.19 23.81
C VAL A 29 0.78 -4.43 24.25
N ALA A 30 -0.55 -4.43 24.13
CA ALA A 30 -1.40 -5.57 24.53
C ALA A 30 -1.25 -6.82 23.64
N THR A 31 -0.67 -6.68 22.43
CA THR A 31 -0.45 -7.82 21.52
C THR A 31 0.89 -8.55 21.70
N LEU A 32 1.77 -8.09 22.60
CA LEU A 32 3.13 -8.63 22.74
C LEU A 32 3.24 -9.86 23.66
N GLY A 33 2.17 -10.22 24.38
CA GLY A 33 2.11 -11.42 25.25
C GLY A 33 1.34 -12.61 24.66
N VAL A 34 0.93 -12.54 23.39
CA VAL A 34 0.10 -13.58 22.78
C VAL A 34 0.97 -14.79 22.42
N ARG A 35 0.69 -15.93 23.06
CA ARG A 35 1.20 -17.26 22.70
C ARG A 35 1.26 -17.40 21.18
N GLN A 36 2.43 -17.70 20.62
CA GLN A 36 2.58 -17.91 19.18
C GLN A 36 1.49 -18.88 18.72
N PRO A 37 0.71 -18.52 17.68
CA PRO A 37 -0.36 -19.38 17.20
C PRO A 37 0.20 -20.74 16.80
N ASP A 38 -0.51 -21.81 17.16
CA ASP A 38 -0.14 -23.17 16.73
C ASP A 38 -0.01 -23.20 15.21
N VAL A 39 1.12 -23.72 14.71
CA VAL A 39 1.43 -23.87 13.29
C VAL A 39 0.30 -24.60 12.55
N LYS A 40 -0.35 -25.57 13.21
CA LYS A 40 -1.51 -26.28 12.62
C LYS A 40 -2.70 -25.36 12.41
N ASP A 41 -3.02 -24.52 13.38
CA ASP A 41 -4.16 -23.59 13.27
C ASP A 41 -3.87 -22.48 12.27
N LEU A 42 -2.61 -22.07 12.15
CA LEU A 42 -2.18 -21.11 11.15
C LEU A 42 -2.33 -21.67 9.73
N LYS A 43 -1.92 -22.91 9.50
CA LYS A 43 -2.12 -23.62 8.23
C LYS A 43 -3.60 -23.73 7.88
N LYS A 44 -4.46 -24.10 8.84
CA LYS A 44 -5.92 -24.15 8.63
C LYS A 44 -6.48 -22.80 8.19
N LYS A 45 -6.05 -21.70 8.83
CA LYS A 45 -6.49 -20.34 8.46
C LYS A 45 -6.04 -19.95 7.06
N ILE A 46 -4.80 -20.25 6.69
CA ILE A 46 -4.29 -20.01 5.32
C ILE A 46 -5.13 -20.79 4.31
N THR A 47 -5.32 -22.10 4.50
CA THR A 47 -6.15 -22.94 3.62
C THR A 47 -7.59 -22.43 3.51
N HIS A 48 -8.16 -21.95 4.62
CA HIS A 48 -9.49 -21.36 4.64
C HIS A 48 -9.57 -20.13 3.73
N TYR A 49 -8.65 -19.16 3.88
CA TYR A 49 -8.64 -17.98 3.03
C TYR A 49 -8.38 -18.31 1.56
N ASP A 50 -7.43 -19.21 1.27
CA ASP A 50 -7.18 -19.65 -0.12
C ASP A 50 -8.44 -20.27 -0.75
N THR A 51 -9.23 -21.02 0.01
CA THR A 51 -10.50 -21.57 -0.47
C THR A 51 -11.53 -20.47 -0.78
N LEU A 52 -11.59 -19.41 0.03
CA LEU A 52 -12.51 -18.28 -0.16
C LEU A 52 -12.19 -17.41 -1.39
N ILE A 53 -10.90 -17.25 -1.72
CA ILE A 53 -10.47 -16.40 -2.85
C ILE A 53 -10.43 -17.15 -4.17
N ARG A 54 -10.20 -18.48 -4.15
CA ARG A 54 -10.01 -19.32 -5.34
C ARG A 54 -11.09 -19.15 -6.42
N PRO A 55 -12.39 -19.03 -6.11
CA PRO A 55 -13.40 -18.79 -7.14
C PRO A 55 -13.14 -17.51 -7.95
N SER A 56 -12.70 -16.44 -7.28
CA SER A 56 -12.45 -15.14 -7.92
C SER A 56 -11.16 -15.09 -8.74
N GLU A 57 -10.28 -16.09 -8.58
CA GLU A 57 -9.03 -16.20 -9.38
C GLU A 57 -9.26 -16.79 -10.77
N ASN A 58 -10.45 -17.32 -11.06
CA ASN A 58 -10.77 -17.83 -12.39
C ASN A 58 -10.87 -16.66 -13.40
N PRO A 59 -10.01 -16.61 -14.43
CA PRO A 59 -9.98 -15.51 -15.39
C PRO A 59 -11.25 -15.37 -16.25
N ASP A 60 -12.05 -16.43 -16.35
CA ASP A 60 -13.31 -16.43 -17.10
C ASP A 60 -14.46 -15.79 -16.32
N VAL A 61 -14.28 -15.59 -15.01
CA VAL A 61 -15.28 -14.97 -14.13
C VAL A 61 -15.07 -13.46 -14.08
N THR A 62 -15.98 -12.71 -14.69
CA THR A 62 -15.94 -11.24 -14.69
C THR A 62 -16.97 -10.59 -13.75
N GLU A 63 -17.90 -11.37 -13.23
CA GLU A 63 -18.95 -10.95 -12.30
C GLU A 63 -19.16 -12.06 -11.28
N MET A 64 -19.41 -11.71 -10.03
CA MET A 64 -19.58 -12.68 -8.96
C MET A 64 -20.50 -12.12 -7.89
N GLU A 65 -21.43 -12.96 -7.43
CA GLU A 65 -22.29 -12.67 -6.29
C GLU A 65 -21.50 -12.66 -4.97
N GLY A 66 -21.94 -11.85 -4.02
CA GLY A 66 -21.26 -11.65 -2.74
C GLY A 66 -20.14 -10.60 -2.79
N ASP A 67 -19.25 -10.61 -1.79
CA ASP A 67 -18.13 -9.68 -1.66
C ASP A 67 -16.76 -10.40 -1.71
N PRO A 68 -16.33 -10.93 -2.88
CA PRO A 68 -14.99 -11.44 -3.08
C PRO A 68 -13.88 -10.51 -2.58
N LEU A 69 -14.01 -9.21 -2.81
CA LEU A 69 -13.05 -8.21 -2.34
C LEU A 69 -12.92 -8.26 -0.80
N GLY A 70 -14.03 -8.42 -0.07
CA GLY A 70 -14.02 -8.64 1.37
C GLY A 70 -13.17 -9.84 1.81
N ASN A 71 -13.22 -10.96 1.08
CA ASN A 71 -12.37 -12.13 1.36
C ASN A 71 -10.89 -11.81 1.15
N TRP A 72 -10.55 -11.13 0.04
CA TRP A 72 -9.18 -10.68 -0.23
C TRP A 72 -8.64 -9.74 0.85
N LEU A 73 -9.42 -8.74 1.25
CA LEU A 73 -9.02 -7.78 2.27
C LEU A 73 -8.78 -8.46 3.63
N SER A 74 -9.65 -9.41 3.98
CA SER A 74 -9.50 -10.22 5.19
C SER A 74 -8.24 -11.06 5.15
N TYR A 75 -7.92 -11.65 3.99
CA TYR A 75 -6.70 -12.44 3.82
C TYR A 75 -5.43 -11.58 3.90
N ILE A 76 -5.39 -10.44 3.19
CA ILE A 76 -4.28 -9.49 3.25
C ILE A 76 -4.05 -9.03 4.70
N LYS A 77 -5.12 -8.64 5.40
CA LYS A 77 -5.04 -8.18 6.81
C LYS A 77 -4.56 -9.30 7.73
N PHE A 78 -5.09 -10.51 7.58
CA PHE A 78 -4.64 -11.67 8.33
C PHE A 78 -3.13 -11.91 8.16
N TYR A 79 -2.64 -11.85 6.92
CA TYR A 79 -1.23 -12.08 6.63
C TYR A 79 -0.34 -10.98 7.22
N GLN A 80 -0.72 -9.71 7.04
CA GLN A 80 0.02 -8.56 7.58
C GLN A 80 0.09 -8.57 9.11
N ASN A 81 -0.98 -8.99 9.78
CA ASN A 81 -1.02 -9.06 11.24
C ASN A 81 -0.24 -10.26 11.79
N THR A 82 -0.26 -11.38 11.06
CA THR A 82 0.36 -12.62 11.53
C THR A 82 1.84 -12.70 11.20
N PHE A 83 2.26 -12.13 10.07
CA PHE A 83 3.63 -12.17 9.57
C PHE A 83 4.15 -10.75 9.24
N PRO A 84 4.29 -9.85 10.22
CA PRO A 84 4.66 -8.46 9.96
C PRO A 84 6.04 -8.30 9.30
N ALA A 85 6.97 -9.23 9.55
CA ALA A 85 8.28 -9.26 8.90
C ALA A 85 8.24 -9.82 7.46
N ASN A 86 7.22 -10.61 7.10
CA ASN A 86 7.11 -11.23 5.78
C ASN A 86 6.29 -10.35 4.83
N THR A 87 6.91 -9.26 4.38
CA THR A 87 6.28 -8.31 3.47
C THR A 87 6.10 -8.86 2.06
N ARG A 88 6.92 -9.84 1.65
CA ARG A 88 6.88 -10.49 0.32
C ARG A 88 5.56 -11.21 0.07
N GLU A 89 5.13 -12.06 1.01
CA GLU A 89 3.90 -12.82 0.83
C GLU A 89 2.67 -11.91 0.86
N SER A 90 2.66 -10.88 1.71
CA SER A 90 1.60 -9.85 1.67
C SER A 90 1.53 -9.14 0.31
N PHE A 91 2.68 -8.93 -0.35
CA PHE A 91 2.75 -8.35 -1.68
C PHE A 91 2.19 -9.32 -2.75
N LEU A 92 2.56 -10.61 -2.70
CA LEU A 92 2.05 -11.62 -3.62
C LEU A 92 0.52 -11.80 -3.51
N ILE A 93 -0.04 -11.74 -2.30
CA ILE A 93 -1.50 -11.78 -2.10
C ILE A 93 -2.17 -10.54 -2.71
N MET A 94 -1.58 -9.35 -2.56
CA MET A 94 -2.10 -8.14 -3.22
C MET A 94 -2.01 -8.24 -4.75
N GLU A 95 -0.92 -8.80 -5.29
CA GLU A 95 -0.78 -9.03 -6.73
C GLU A 95 -1.89 -9.96 -7.26
N ARG A 96 -2.11 -11.09 -6.58
CA ARG A 96 -3.20 -12.04 -6.90
C ARG A 96 -4.56 -11.36 -6.86
N CYS A 97 -4.82 -10.56 -5.82
CA CYS A 97 -6.06 -9.78 -5.68
C CYS A 97 -6.27 -8.82 -6.86
N VAL A 98 -5.25 -8.04 -7.24
CA VAL A 98 -5.33 -7.12 -8.38
C VAL A 98 -5.62 -7.89 -9.66
N ARG A 99 -4.90 -9.00 -9.91
CA ARG A 99 -5.08 -9.81 -11.11
C ARG A 99 -6.49 -10.42 -11.21
N ALA A 100 -7.01 -10.92 -10.10
CA ALA A 100 -8.35 -11.52 -10.01
C ALA A 100 -9.46 -10.50 -10.26
N LEU A 101 -9.37 -9.32 -9.62
CA LEU A 101 -10.50 -8.39 -9.56
C LEU A 101 -10.44 -7.25 -10.60
N VAL A 102 -9.33 -7.04 -11.30
CA VAL A 102 -9.19 -5.92 -12.25
C VAL A 102 -10.21 -5.94 -13.40
N LYS A 103 -10.66 -7.13 -13.82
CA LYS A 103 -11.68 -7.27 -14.88
C LYS A 103 -13.12 -7.17 -14.35
N MET A 104 -13.31 -7.24 -13.04
CA MET A 104 -14.63 -7.19 -12.40
C MET A 104 -15.08 -5.74 -12.23
N LYS A 105 -15.95 -5.27 -13.14
CA LYS A 105 -16.35 -3.86 -13.23
C LYS A 105 -16.97 -3.31 -11.94
N GLN A 106 -17.59 -4.16 -11.12
CA GLN A 106 -18.16 -3.80 -9.82
C GLN A 106 -17.14 -3.17 -8.85
N TYR A 107 -15.86 -3.54 -8.97
CA TYR A 107 -14.79 -2.99 -8.12
C TYR A 107 -14.03 -1.83 -8.74
N SER A 108 -14.34 -1.44 -9.98
CA SER A 108 -13.58 -0.43 -10.73
C SER A 108 -13.44 0.91 -10.01
N ASN A 109 -14.38 1.27 -9.14
CA ASN A 109 -14.32 2.47 -8.31
C ASN A 109 -14.66 2.18 -6.84
N ASP A 110 -14.49 0.94 -6.39
CA ASP A 110 -14.59 0.60 -4.97
C ASP A 110 -13.30 1.09 -4.28
N ASP A 111 -13.44 2.02 -3.34
CA ASP A 111 -12.31 2.64 -2.64
C ASP A 111 -11.39 1.61 -1.97
N ARG A 112 -11.94 0.48 -1.51
CA ARG A 112 -11.15 -0.60 -0.88
C ARG A 112 -10.25 -1.26 -1.92
N PHE A 113 -10.77 -1.56 -3.10
CA PHE A 113 -9.99 -2.18 -4.18
C PHE A 113 -8.95 -1.21 -4.76
N VAL A 114 -9.35 0.04 -5.01
CA VAL A 114 -8.44 1.08 -5.50
C VAL A 114 -7.28 1.29 -4.51
N SER A 115 -7.57 1.25 -3.21
CA SER A 115 -6.52 1.32 -2.16
C SER A 115 -5.55 0.14 -2.22
N VAL A 116 -6.04 -1.09 -2.47
CA VAL A 116 -5.17 -2.26 -2.68
C VAL A 116 -4.31 -2.09 -3.92
N CYS A 117 -4.90 -1.63 -5.03
CA CYS A 117 -4.17 -1.37 -6.27
C CYS A 117 -3.05 -0.34 -6.09
N ALA A 118 -3.33 0.77 -5.40
CA ALA A 118 -2.33 1.81 -5.12
C ALA A 118 -1.19 1.28 -4.22
N LYS A 119 -1.51 0.51 -3.18
CA LYS A 119 -0.51 -0.12 -2.30
C LYS A 119 0.33 -1.17 -3.02
N TYR A 120 -0.28 -1.93 -3.92
CA TYR A 120 0.44 -2.87 -4.78
C TYR A 120 1.41 -2.14 -5.69
N ALA A 121 0.94 -1.10 -6.40
CA ALA A 121 1.75 -0.30 -7.31
C ALA A 121 2.99 0.30 -6.63
N ASP A 122 2.83 0.96 -5.47
CA ASP A 122 3.93 1.60 -4.71
C ASP A 122 5.02 0.61 -4.25
N LYS A 123 4.71 -0.69 -4.20
CA LYS A 123 5.67 -1.76 -3.88
C LYS A 123 6.34 -2.40 -5.10
N THR A 124 5.93 -2.03 -6.32
CA THR A 124 6.55 -2.53 -7.55
C THR A 124 7.79 -1.72 -7.93
N LYS A 125 8.60 -2.24 -8.84
CA LYS A 125 9.77 -1.53 -9.37
C LYS A 125 9.39 -0.32 -10.23
N GLU A 126 8.26 -0.39 -10.92
CA GLU A 126 7.80 0.64 -11.87
C GLU A 126 6.35 1.04 -11.56
N PRO A 127 6.11 1.75 -10.43
CA PRO A 127 4.76 2.12 -10.00
C PRO A 127 3.99 2.91 -11.06
N GLY A 128 4.65 3.79 -11.81
CA GLY A 128 4.04 4.57 -12.88
C GLY A 128 3.46 3.71 -14.01
N ALA A 129 4.11 2.58 -14.36
CA ALA A 129 3.60 1.64 -15.35
C ALA A 129 2.35 0.92 -14.86
N ILE A 130 2.31 0.53 -13.58
CA ILE A 130 1.14 -0.08 -12.96
C ILE A 130 -0.04 0.89 -12.94
N PHE A 131 0.16 2.16 -12.58
CA PHE A 131 -0.92 3.15 -12.62
C PHE A 131 -1.44 3.41 -14.04
N LYS A 132 -0.55 3.44 -15.05
CA LYS A 132 -0.96 3.52 -16.47
C LYS A 132 -1.85 2.33 -16.86
N TYR A 133 -1.45 1.11 -16.51
CA TYR A 133 -2.25 -0.10 -16.74
C TYR A 133 -3.61 -0.04 -16.04
N LEU A 134 -3.65 0.30 -14.75
CA LEU A 134 -4.90 0.41 -13.99
C LEU A 134 -5.86 1.44 -14.60
N HIS A 135 -5.33 2.59 -15.04
CA HIS A 135 -6.11 3.61 -15.74
C HIS A 135 -6.65 3.13 -17.10
N GLN A 136 -5.89 2.32 -17.85
CA GLN A 136 -6.37 1.68 -19.09
C GLN A 136 -7.54 0.72 -18.80
N GLN A 137 -7.47 -0.02 -17.69
CA GLN A 137 -8.54 -0.88 -17.18
C GLN A 137 -9.69 -0.11 -16.50
N LYS A 138 -9.66 1.24 -16.54
CA LYS A 138 -10.67 2.13 -15.94
C LYS A 138 -10.79 2.03 -14.40
N ILE A 139 -9.80 1.46 -13.72
CA ILE A 139 -9.74 1.39 -12.27
C ILE A 139 -9.47 2.78 -11.69
N GLY A 140 -10.21 3.14 -10.63
CA GLY A 140 -10.01 4.35 -9.85
C GLY A 140 -10.42 5.65 -10.57
N SER A 141 -11.10 5.57 -11.71
CA SER A 141 -11.44 6.76 -12.53
C SER A 141 -12.20 7.83 -11.74
N ARG A 142 -13.06 7.41 -10.79
CA ARG A 142 -13.86 8.29 -9.92
C ARG A 142 -13.36 8.34 -8.47
N ALA A 143 -12.24 7.68 -8.15
CA ALA A 143 -11.71 7.61 -6.79
C ALA A 143 -10.54 8.59 -6.63
N ALA A 144 -10.65 9.58 -5.75
CA ALA A 144 -9.62 10.60 -5.54
C ALA A 144 -8.28 9.98 -5.13
N ILE A 145 -8.31 8.90 -4.33
CA ILE A 145 -7.11 8.20 -3.88
C ILE A 145 -6.26 7.66 -5.04
N PHE A 146 -6.88 7.24 -6.15
CA PHE A 146 -6.17 6.80 -7.34
C PHE A 146 -5.32 7.91 -7.94
N TRP A 147 -5.95 9.06 -8.20
CA TRP A 147 -5.30 10.22 -8.81
C TRP A 147 -4.22 10.81 -7.90
N ILE A 148 -4.48 10.86 -6.58
CA ILE A 148 -3.50 11.34 -5.59
C ILE A 148 -2.27 10.42 -5.58
N ALA A 149 -2.46 9.10 -5.52
CA ALA A 149 -1.35 8.16 -5.46
C ALA A 149 -0.53 8.16 -6.76
N TRP A 150 -1.18 8.25 -7.92
CA TRP A 150 -0.47 8.32 -9.20
C TRP A 150 0.32 9.63 -9.34
N ALA A 151 -0.25 10.77 -8.95
CA ALA A 151 0.46 12.05 -8.98
C ALA A 151 1.66 12.06 -8.02
N PHE A 152 1.52 11.41 -6.86
CA PHE A 152 2.62 11.26 -5.90
C PHE A 152 3.75 10.39 -6.43
N VAL A 153 3.45 9.33 -7.19
CA VAL A 153 4.49 8.54 -7.89
C VAL A 153 5.22 9.41 -8.90
N ALA A 154 4.50 10.15 -9.73
CA ALA A 154 5.11 11.06 -10.70
C ALA A 154 5.97 12.14 -10.01
N GLU A 155 5.51 12.68 -8.88
CA GLU A 155 6.25 13.64 -8.06
C GLU A 155 7.55 13.03 -7.48
N LYS A 156 7.51 11.79 -6.97
CA LYS A 156 8.70 11.06 -6.49
C LYS A 156 9.73 10.83 -7.59
N ASP A 157 9.26 10.63 -8.83
CA ASP A 157 10.10 10.45 -10.01
C ASP A 157 10.58 11.81 -10.59
N ASN A 158 10.32 12.93 -9.91
CA ASN A 158 10.58 14.31 -10.35
C ASN A 158 9.89 14.73 -11.65
N ASP A 159 8.89 13.98 -12.12
CA ASP A 159 8.06 14.33 -13.27
C ASP A 159 6.89 15.23 -12.83
N PHE A 160 7.24 16.44 -12.40
CA PHE A 160 6.29 17.44 -11.91
C PHE A 160 5.25 17.88 -12.94
N PRO A 161 5.58 18.07 -14.24
CA PRO A 161 4.60 18.36 -15.27
C PRO A 161 3.54 17.25 -15.38
N PHE A 162 3.95 15.98 -15.33
CA PHE A 162 3.02 14.87 -15.36
C PHE A 162 2.17 14.78 -14.09
N ALA A 163 2.76 14.98 -12.90
CA ALA A 163 2.00 15.03 -11.64
C ALA A 163 0.87 16.08 -11.69
N GLU A 164 1.15 17.28 -12.20
CA GLU A 164 0.14 18.34 -12.40
C GLU A 164 -0.97 17.90 -13.37
N GLN A 165 -0.61 17.22 -14.47
CA GLN A 165 -1.60 16.68 -15.41
C GLN A 165 -2.50 15.63 -14.75
N ILE A 166 -1.94 14.73 -13.93
CA ILE A 166 -2.70 13.72 -13.20
C ILE A 166 -3.69 14.37 -12.22
N PHE A 167 -3.28 15.38 -11.46
CA PHE A 167 -4.20 16.12 -10.57
C PHE A 167 -5.34 16.79 -11.35
N LYS A 168 -5.02 17.53 -12.41
CA LYS A 168 -6.03 18.18 -13.26
C LYS A 168 -7.01 17.19 -13.86
N LYS A 169 -6.52 16.02 -14.29
CA LYS A 169 -7.35 14.95 -14.84
C LYS A 169 -8.27 14.32 -13.80
N GLY A 170 -7.79 14.09 -12.58
CA GLY A 170 -8.65 13.62 -11.49
C GLY A 170 -9.78 14.61 -11.15
N LEU A 171 -9.47 15.91 -11.17
CA LEU A 171 -10.46 16.96 -10.93
C LEU A 171 -11.50 17.04 -12.06
N SER A 172 -11.07 16.94 -13.32
CA SER A 172 -12.00 16.93 -14.46
C SER A 172 -12.89 15.69 -14.49
N LYS A 173 -12.39 14.56 -13.97
CA LYS A 173 -13.17 13.33 -13.75
C LYS A 173 -14.10 13.39 -12.54
N LYS A 174 -14.10 14.49 -11.78
CA LYS A 174 -14.91 14.67 -10.56
C LYS A 174 -14.69 13.52 -9.57
N ALA A 175 -13.43 13.12 -9.40
CA ALA A 175 -13.09 12.02 -8.50
C ALA A 175 -13.34 12.38 -7.04
N GLU A 176 -14.01 11.48 -6.30
CA GLU A 176 -14.43 11.71 -4.93
C GLU A 176 -13.50 11.04 -3.90
N PRO A 177 -13.28 11.63 -2.71
CA PRO A 177 -13.77 12.95 -2.28
C PRO A 177 -13.03 14.11 -2.97
N GLN A 178 -13.74 14.97 -3.70
CA GLN A 178 -13.10 16.06 -4.47
C GLN A 178 -12.32 17.04 -3.60
N GLN A 179 -12.80 17.30 -2.38
CA GLN A 179 -12.13 18.17 -1.43
C GLN A 179 -10.74 17.64 -1.07
N MET A 180 -10.61 16.32 -0.90
CA MET A 180 -9.31 15.68 -0.63
C MET A 180 -8.37 15.87 -1.82
N LEU A 181 -8.85 15.66 -3.05
CA LEU A 181 -8.06 15.81 -4.25
C LEU A 181 -7.55 17.26 -4.42
N LYS A 182 -8.44 18.26 -4.25
CA LYS A 182 -8.08 19.69 -4.30
C LYS A 182 -7.06 20.05 -3.23
N LEU A 183 -7.23 19.55 -2.00
CA LEU A 183 -6.29 19.79 -0.90
C LEU A 183 -4.90 19.24 -1.24
N ARG A 184 -4.82 17.99 -1.73
CA ARG A 184 -3.54 17.36 -2.11
C ARG A 184 -2.89 18.07 -3.29
N HIS A 185 -3.67 18.50 -4.28
CA HIS A 185 -3.18 19.28 -5.41
C HIS A 185 -2.57 20.62 -4.96
N LYS A 186 -3.25 21.35 -4.07
CA LYS A 186 -2.72 22.60 -3.49
C LYS A 186 -1.42 22.36 -2.69
N GLN A 187 -1.33 21.25 -1.95
CA GLN A 187 -0.11 20.88 -1.24
C GLN A 187 1.05 20.59 -2.20
N PHE A 188 0.79 19.89 -3.30
CA PHE A 188 1.75 19.68 -4.37
C PHE A 188 2.23 20.99 -4.97
N GLN A 189 1.33 21.89 -5.37
CA GLN A 189 1.68 23.20 -5.94
C GLN A 189 2.56 24.05 -5.00
N ARG A 190 2.32 24.00 -3.69
CA ARG A 190 3.17 24.66 -2.69
C ARG A 190 4.58 24.06 -2.60
N ARG A 191 4.72 22.75 -2.77
CA ARG A 191 6.05 22.11 -2.83
C ARG A 191 6.77 22.50 -4.11
N MET A 192 6.05 22.56 -5.23
CA MET A 192 6.60 23.01 -6.51
C MET A 192 7.09 24.44 -6.45
N SER A 193 6.30 25.38 -5.94
CA SER A 193 6.73 26.79 -5.85
C SER A 193 8.03 26.95 -5.05
N ARG A 194 8.19 26.19 -3.96
CA ARG A 194 9.43 26.17 -3.17
C ARG A 194 10.59 25.54 -3.93
N HIS A 195 10.34 24.43 -4.63
CA HIS A 195 11.36 23.78 -5.46
C HIS A 195 11.91 24.74 -6.52
N TRP A 196 11.02 25.44 -7.26
CA TRP A 196 11.44 26.39 -8.29
C TRP A 196 12.22 27.58 -7.74
N LEU A 197 11.79 28.15 -6.61
CA LEU A 197 12.52 29.25 -5.95
C LEU A 197 13.94 28.82 -5.54
N ASN A 198 14.09 27.65 -4.94
CA ASN A 198 15.39 27.14 -4.53
C ASN A 198 16.29 26.80 -5.74
N SER A 199 15.72 26.30 -6.84
CA SER A 199 16.46 26.02 -8.08
C SER A 199 16.95 27.30 -8.76
N SER A 200 16.18 28.40 -8.74
CA SER A 200 16.64 29.70 -9.24
C SER A 200 17.78 30.27 -8.40
N GLU A 201 17.67 30.22 -7.07
CA GLU A 201 18.71 30.74 -6.16
C GLU A 201 20.04 29.95 -6.29
N THR A 202 19.96 28.63 -6.52
CA THR A 202 21.16 27.79 -6.72
C THR A 202 21.85 28.09 -8.05
N ASN A 203 21.09 28.38 -9.11
CA ASN A 203 21.65 28.74 -10.40
C ASN A 203 22.29 30.13 -10.41
N ASP A 204 21.77 31.06 -9.61
CA ASP A 204 22.37 32.39 -9.46
C ASP A 204 23.70 32.33 -8.68
N GLN A 205 23.81 31.46 -7.65
CA GLN A 205 25.04 31.28 -6.87
C GLN A 205 26.17 30.49 -7.57
N LEU A 206 25.85 29.74 -8.64
CA LEU A 206 26.85 29.01 -9.44
C LEU A 206 27.40 29.85 -10.60
N ASN A 207 26.79 31.00 -10.89
CA ASN A 207 27.17 31.90 -11.95
C ASN A 207 27.91 33.16 -11.47
N ASP A 208 28.16 33.27 -10.15
CA ASP A 208 29.02 34.27 -9.49
C ASP A 208 30.34 33.62 -9.02
#